data_AF-A0AA41VP97-F1
#
_entry.id   AF-A0AA41VP97-F1
#
_cell.length_a   1.000
_cell.length_b   1.000
_cell.length_c   1.000
_cell.angle_alpha   90.00
_cell.angle_beta   90.00
_cell.angle_gamma   90.00
#
_symmetry.space_group_name_H-M   'P 1'
#
loop_
_entity.id
_entity.type
_entity.pdbx_description
1 polymer ?
#
loop_
_entity_poly.entity_id
_entity_poly.type
_entity_poly.pdbx_seq_one_letter_code
_entity_poly.pdbx_strand_id
1 'polypeptide(L)'
;MVEDDCAENGIPLPNVTSEILAKVIEYCKKHVELPKGEERRNWDAKFVKVEQPELFDLILAANYLNIKDLLDLTCQTVADMISGKTAEQIRQTFNIKNDYTPEEEEEIRRENQWTLD
;
A
#
# COMPACT_ATOMS: atom_id res chain seq x y z
N MET A 1 -7.72 -8.91 -23.10
CA MET A 1 -7.29 -9.79 -24.19
C MET A 1 -5.77 -9.69 -24.22
N VAL A 2 -5.06 -10.79 -24.03
CA VAL A 2 -3.61 -10.81 -24.27
C VAL A 2 -3.46 -10.66 -25.79
N GLU A 3 -2.65 -9.72 -26.26
CA GLU A 3 -2.34 -9.65 -27.69
C GLU A 3 -1.63 -10.96 -28.07
N ASP A 4 -2.19 -11.61 -29.09
CA ASP A 4 -1.95 -13.01 -29.47
C ASP A 4 -0.54 -13.16 -30.07
N ASP A 5 0.49 -13.21 -29.22
CA ASP A 5 1.86 -13.73 -29.48
C ASP A 5 2.80 -13.60 -28.26
N CYS A 6 2.39 -12.91 -27.18
CA CYS A 6 3.30 -12.53 -26.08
C CYS A 6 3.44 -13.54 -24.92
N ALA A 7 2.71 -14.66 -24.92
CA ALA A 7 2.62 -15.54 -23.74
C ALA A 7 3.26 -16.92 -23.89
N GLU A 8 3.68 -17.35 -25.10
CA GLU A 8 4.22 -18.70 -25.31
C GLU A 8 5.50 -18.98 -24.48
N ASN A 9 6.31 -17.94 -24.23
CA ASN A 9 7.55 -18.03 -23.43
C ASN A 9 7.41 -17.43 -22.02
N GLY A 10 6.17 -17.17 -21.58
CA GLY A 10 5.88 -16.47 -20.32
C GLY A 10 6.08 -14.96 -20.39
N ILE A 11 5.50 -14.25 -19.42
CA ILE A 11 5.59 -12.79 -19.31
C ILE A 11 6.72 -12.45 -18.32
N PRO A 12 7.80 -11.78 -18.76
CA PRO A 12 8.89 -11.42 -17.87
C PRO A 12 8.47 -10.30 -16.90
N LEU A 13 8.65 -10.54 -15.60
CA LEU A 13 8.32 -9.59 -14.52
C LEU A 13 9.55 -9.32 -13.64
N PRO A 14 10.59 -8.64 -14.14
CA PRO A 14 11.85 -8.47 -13.41
C PRO A 14 11.73 -7.56 -12.17
N ASN A 15 10.69 -6.73 -12.09
CA ASN A 15 10.49 -5.75 -11.02
C ASN A 15 9.62 -6.27 -9.86
N VAL A 16 9.28 -7.56 -9.86
CA VAL A 16 8.46 -8.16 -8.81
C VAL A 16 9.16 -9.44 -8.34
N THR A 17 9.40 -9.54 -7.03
CA THR A 17 9.97 -10.76 -6.46
C THR A 17 8.97 -11.92 -6.56
N SER A 18 9.46 -13.16 -6.56
CA SER A 18 8.60 -14.35 -6.62
C SER A 18 7.61 -14.42 -5.45
N GLU A 19 8.04 -14.00 -4.27
CA GLU A 19 7.21 -13.96 -3.06
C GLU A 19 6.06 -12.96 -3.18
N ILE A 20 6.35 -11.74 -3.63
CA ILE A 20 5.34 -10.70 -3.83
C ILE A 20 4.39 -11.07 -4.97
N LEU A 21 4.93 -11.64 -6.06
CA LEU A 21 4.11 -12.12 -7.16
C LEU A 21 3.14 -13.23 -6.71
N ALA A 22 3.58 -14.14 -5.84
CA ALA A 22 2.71 -15.19 -5.31
C ALA A 22 1.52 -14.60 -4.53
N LYS A 23 1.75 -13.55 -3.72
CA LYS A 23 0.69 -12.83 -2.99
C LYS A 23 -0.24 -12.06 -3.91
N VAL A 24 0.29 -11.41 -4.95
CA VAL A 24 -0.54 -10.76 -5.98
C VAL A 24 -1.45 -11.78 -6.67
N ILE A 25 -0.92 -12.97 -7.00
CA ILE A 25 -1.71 -14.05 -7.59
C ILE A 25 -2.79 -14.55 -6.61
N GLU A 26 -2.46 -14.71 -5.34
CA GLU A 26 -3.43 -15.08 -4.29
C GLU A 26 -4.57 -14.05 -4.21
N TYR A 27 -4.25 -12.76 -4.17
CA TYR A 27 -5.21 -11.68 -4.19
C TYR A 27 -6.15 -11.76 -5.39
N CYS A 28 -5.59 -11.86 -6.60
CA CYS A 28 -6.37 -11.94 -7.83
C CYS A 28 -7.31 -13.16 -7.84
N LYS A 29 -6.82 -14.34 -7.42
CA LYS A 29 -7.64 -15.55 -7.31
C LYS A 29 -8.79 -15.34 -6.34
N LYS A 30 -8.50 -14.77 -5.17
CA LYS A 30 -9.53 -14.58 -4.14
C LYS A 30 -10.61 -13.58 -4.56
N HIS A 31 -10.24 -12.54 -5.30
CA HIS A 31 -11.18 -11.55 -5.85
C HIS A 31 -12.00 -12.06 -7.04
N VAL A 32 -11.61 -13.17 -7.65
CA VAL A 32 -12.44 -13.90 -8.62
C VAL A 32 -13.43 -14.83 -7.90
N GLU A 33 -12.97 -15.52 -6.86
CA GLU A 33 -13.78 -16.49 -6.10
C GLU A 33 -14.87 -15.85 -5.24
N LEU A 34 -14.51 -14.81 -4.48
CA LEU A 34 -15.44 -14.17 -3.54
C LEU A 34 -16.16 -13.03 -4.24
N PRO A 35 -17.50 -12.94 -4.27
CA PRO A 35 -18.18 -11.77 -4.79
C PRO A 35 -17.84 -10.50 -3.98
N LYS A 36 -18.10 -9.32 -4.54
CA LYS A 36 -17.98 -8.06 -3.79
C LYS A 36 -18.95 -8.10 -2.61
N GLY A 37 -18.45 -7.95 -1.39
CA GLY A 37 -19.25 -8.11 -0.19
C GLY A 37 -18.41 -8.09 1.08
N GLU A 38 -19.06 -8.35 2.20
CA GLU A 38 -18.42 -8.32 3.53
C GLU A 38 -17.32 -9.38 3.67
N GLU A 39 -17.54 -10.59 3.16
CA GLU A 39 -16.54 -11.66 3.21
C GLU A 39 -15.25 -11.28 2.49
N ARG A 40 -15.35 -10.65 1.31
CA ARG A 40 -14.19 -10.16 0.56
C ARG A 40 -13.44 -9.09 1.33
N ARG A 41 -14.15 -8.09 1.89
CA ARG A 41 -13.55 -7.03 2.72
C ARG A 41 -12.85 -7.57 3.96
N ASN A 42 -13.45 -8.56 4.61
CA ASN A 42 -12.86 -9.20 5.78
C ASN A 42 -11.60 -10.00 5.43
N TRP A 43 -11.54 -10.58 4.23
CA TRP A 43 -10.34 -11.22 3.72
C TRP A 43 -9.28 -10.18 3.36
N ASP A 44 -9.64 -9.11 2.66
CA ASP A 44 -8.75 -8.00 2.29
C ASP A 44 -8.06 -7.40 3.52
N ALA A 45 -8.81 -7.15 4.59
CA ALA A 45 -8.27 -6.63 5.85
C ALA A 45 -7.24 -7.58 6.51
N LYS A 46 -7.35 -8.89 6.28
CA LYS A 46 -6.36 -9.87 6.75
C LYS A 46 -5.17 -9.97 5.80
N PHE A 47 -5.42 -9.87 4.50
CA PHE A 47 -4.41 -9.96 3.46
C PHE A 47 -3.35 -8.86 3.57
N VAL A 48 -3.76 -7.61 3.82
CA VAL A 48 -2.83 -6.47 3.98
C VAL A 48 -2.18 -6.38 5.36
N LYS A 49 -2.50 -7.29 6.29
CA LYS A 49 -1.90 -7.34 7.62
C LYS A 49 -0.54 -8.03 7.58
N VAL A 50 0.39 -7.41 6.86
CA VAL A 50 1.76 -7.85 6.63
C VAL A 50 2.74 -6.83 7.19
N GLU A 51 4.04 -7.13 7.18
CA GLU A 51 5.05 -6.17 7.61
C GLU A 51 5.16 -4.99 6.62
N GLN A 52 5.59 -3.82 7.10
CA GLN A 52 5.65 -2.60 6.26
C GLN A 52 6.48 -2.77 4.97
N PRO A 53 7.68 -3.41 4.98
CA PRO A 53 8.45 -3.61 3.76
C PRO A 53 7.66 -4.41 2.71
N GLU A 54 6.98 -5.46 3.16
CA GLU A 54 6.16 -6.30 2.30
C GLU A 54 4.93 -5.55 1.76
N LEU A 55 4.30 -4.71 2.58
CA LEU A 55 3.20 -3.84 2.16
C LEU A 55 3.66 -2.85 1.07
N PHE A 56 4.85 -2.27 1.20
CA PHE A 56 5.40 -1.37 0.19
C PHE A 56 5.75 -2.11 -1.10
N ASP A 57 6.32 -3.31 -1.02
CA ASP A 57 6.56 -4.13 -2.21
C ASP A 57 5.25 -4.53 -2.91
N LEU A 58 4.17 -4.81 -2.16
CA LEU A 58 2.83 -5.04 -2.70
C LEU A 58 2.28 -3.80 -3.42
N ILE A 59 2.48 -2.59 -2.87
CA ILE A 59 2.08 -1.33 -3.53
C ILE A 59 2.81 -1.16 -4.85
N LEU A 60 4.14 -1.36 -4.86
CA LEU A 60 4.96 -1.24 -6.06
C LEU A 60 4.57 -2.28 -7.13
N ALA A 61 4.33 -3.53 -6.71
CA ALA A 61 3.89 -4.59 -7.61
C ALA A 61 2.48 -4.32 -8.17
N ALA A 62 1.54 -3.85 -7.35
CA ALA A 62 0.20 -3.50 -7.78
C ALA A 62 0.20 -2.36 -8.80
N ASN A 63 1.04 -1.34 -8.59
CA ASN A 63 1.25 -0.25 -9.55
C ASN A 63 1.89 -0.77 -10.85
N TYR A 64 2.95 -1.59 -10.75
CA TYR A 64 3.66 -2.14 -11.92
C TYR A 64 2.76 -3.04 -12.79
N LEU A 65 1.93 -3.87 -12.16
CA LEU A 65 1.00 -4.79 -12.84
C LEU A 65 -0.35 -4.15 -13.17
N ASN A 66 -0.54 -2.86 -12.83
CA ASN A 66 -1.76 -2.09 -13.05
C ASN A 66 -3.03 -2.73 -12.44
N ILE A 67 -2.94 -3.19 -11.19
CA ILE A 67 -4.05 -3.81 -10.44
C ILE A 67 -4.65 -2.75 -9.51
N LYS A 68 -5.60 -1.97 -10.03
CA LYS A 68 -6.20 -0.83 -9.32
C LYS A 68 -6.78 -1.20 -7.95
N ASP A 69 -7.56 -2.28 -7.85
CA ASP A 69 -8.22 -2.66 -6.61
C ASP A 69 -7.20 -3.02 -5.49
N LEU A 70 -6.07 -3.64 -5.85
CA LEU A 70 -4.99 -3.95 -4.91
C LEU A 70 -4.21 -2.69 -4.51
N LEU A 71 -3.96 -1.79 -5.47
CA LEU A 71 -3.30 -0.52 -5.23
C LEU A 71 -4.14 0.35 -4.27
N ASP A 72 -5.44 0.47 -4.52
CA ASP A 72 -6.35 1.23 -3.66
C ASP A 72 -6.39 0.64 -2.24
N LEU A 73 -6.48 -0.69 -2.11
CA LEU A 73 -6.51 -1.37 -0.81
C LEU A 73 -5.23 -1.13 0.00
N THR A 74 -4.07 -1.28 -0.63
CA THR A 74 -2.78 -1.11 0.04
C THR A 74 -2.50 0.36 0.37
N CYS A 75 -2.84 1.30 -0.53
CA CYS A 75 -2.79 2.74 -0.25
C CYS A 75 -3.73 3.15 0.90
N GLN A 76 -4.96 2.63 0.94
CA GLN A 76 -5.89 2.89 2.03
C GLN A 76 -5.32 2.38 3.36
N THR A 77 -4.69 1.20 3.36
CA THR A 77 -4.06 0.65 4.57
C THR A 77 -2.96 1.57 5.09
N VAL A 78 -2.12 2.13 4.21
CA VAL A 78 -1.10 3.12 4.59
C VAL A 78 -1.75 4.42 5.10
N ALA A 79 -2.82 4.89 4.46
CA ALA A 79 -3.55 6.07 4.91
C ALA A 79 -4.17 5.87 6.30
N ASP A 80 -4.72 4.69 6.58
CA ASP A 80 -5.28 4.34 7.89
C ASP A 80 -4.19 4.27 8.98
N MET A 81 -2.95 3.90 8.63
CA MET A 81 -1.82 3.94 9.55
C MET A 81 -1.36 5.37 9.89
N ILE A 82 -1.70 6.34 9.06
CA ILE A 82 -1.35 7.77 9.24
C ILE A 82 -2.50 8.52 9.93
N SER A 83 -3.74 8.16 9.62
CA SER A 83 -4.94 8.81 10.14
C SER A 83 -4.97 8.83 11.67
N GLY A 84 -5.21 10.00 12.23
CA GLY A 84 -5.31 10.22 13.68
C GLY A 84 -3.98 10.17 14.46
N LYS A 85 -2.83 10.03 13.79
CA LYS A 85 -1.51 10.10 14.41
C LYS A 85 -0.91 11.50 14.32
N THR A 86 -0.12 11.89 15.32
CA THR A 86 0.67 13.13 15.26
C THR A 86 1.85 12.97 14.29
N ALA A 87 2.42 14.09 13.85
CA ALA A 87 3.60 14.09 12.99
C ALA A 87 4.76 13.28 13.62
N GLU A 88 4.96 13.37 14.93
CA GLU A 88 6.00 12.61 15.64
C GLU A 88 5.70 11.10 15.62
N GLN A 89 4.45 10.70 15.83
CA GLN A 89 4.05 9.29 15.79
C GLN A 89 4.16 8.69 14.38
N ILE A 90 3.83 9.47 13.34
CA ILE A 90 4.02 9.06 11.94
C ILE A 90 5.50 8.86 11.66
N ARG A 91 6.34 9.84 12.04
CA ARG A 91 7.81 9.75 11.88
C ARG A 91 8.38 8.51 12.57
N GLN A 92 7.95 8.22 13.79
CA GLN A 92 8.36 7.00 14.49
C GLN A 92 7.87 5.72 13.79
N THR A 93 6.60 5.68 13.36
CA THR A 93 6.00 4.51 12.70
C THR A 93 6.73 4.14 11.42
N PHE A 94 7.13 5.13 10.62
CA PHE A 94 7.78 4.94 9.32
C PHE A 94 9.31 5.12 9.39
N ASN A 95 9.88 5.25 10.59
CA ASN A 95 11.30 5.47 10.82
C ASN A 95 11.88 6.65 10.00
N ILE A 96 11.12 7.75 9.92
CA ILE A 96 11.48 8.97 9.21
C ILE A 96 12.22 9.90 10.15
N LYS A 97 13.43 10.31 9.76
CA LYS A 97 14.22 11.30 10.51
C LYS A 97 13.56 12.68 10.40
N ASN A 98 13.48 13.42 11.51
CA ASN A 98 13.13 14.84 11.46
C ASN A 98 14.32 15.65 10.93
N ASP A 99 14.09 16.33 9.82
CA ASP A 99 15.03 17.16 9.08
C ASP A 99 14.76 18.66 9.23
N TYR A 100 13.70 19.06 9.95
CA TYR A 100 13.44 20.46 10.29
C TYR A 100 14.31 20.95 11.45
N THR A 101 14.64 22.23 11.43
CA THR A 101 15.14 22.90 12.63
C THR A 101 13.98 23.12 13.63
N PRO A 102 14.28 23.33 14.93
CA PRO A 102 13.25 23.62 15.92
C PRO A 102 12.38 24.83 15.56
N GLU A 103 12.97 25.86 14.94
CA GLU A 103 12.28 27.07 14.51
C GLU A 103 11.31 26.79 13.35
N GLU A 104 11.73 26.02 12.35
CA GLU A 104 10.88 25.63 11.21
C GLU A 104 9.70 24.75 11.66
N GLU A 105 9.94 23.82 12.58
CA GLU A 105 8.87 22.97 13.13
C GLU A 105 7.84 23.78 13.92
N GLU A 106 8.28 24.78 14.70
CA GLU A 106 7.39 25.65 15.46
C GLU A 106 6.56 26.58 14.54
N GLU A 107 7.15 27.06 13.45
CA GLU A 107 6.44 27.84 12.42
C GLU A 107 5.37 26.99 11.72
N ILE A 108 5.73 25.80 11.25
CA ILE A 108 4.78 24.85 10.62
C ILE A 108 3.66 24.47 11.59
N ARG A 109 3.98 24.25 12.87
CA ARG A 109 2.97 23.91 13.88
C ARG A 109 2.01 25.08 14.12
N ARG A 110 2.52 26.32 14.14
CA ARG A 110 1.70 27.54 14.27
C ARG A 110 0.78 27.75 13.07
N GLU A 111 1.28 27.54 11.85
CA GLU A 111 0.49 27.67 10.63
C GLU A 111 -0.61 26.62 10.51
N ASN A 112 -0.38 25.40 11.02
CA ASN A 112 -1.33 24.29 10.95
C ASN A 112 -2.20 24.12 12.19
N GLN A 113 -2.16 25.05 13.15
CA GLN A 113 -2.98 24.99 14.38
C GLN A 113 -4.48 24.85 14.09
N TRP A 114 -4.98 25.44 13.00
CA TRP A 114 -6.39 25.37 12.59
C TRP A 114 -6.89 23.96 12.24
N THR A 115 -5.98 22.99 12.04
CA THR A 115 -6.34 21.59 11.73
C THR A 115 -6.51 20.71 12.97
N LEU A 116 -6.20 21.25 14.16
CA LEU A 116 -6.20 20.53 15.44
C LEU A 116 -7.43 20.87 16.32
N ASP A 117 -8.32 21.75 15.85
CA ASP A 117 -9.57 22.16 16.50
C ASP A 117 -10.77 21.26 16.15
#